data_AF-A0A165PWP9-F1
#
_entry.id   AF-A0A165PWP9-F1
#
_cell.length_a   1.000
_cell.length_b   1.000
_cell.length_c   1.000
_cell.angle_alpha   90.00
_cell.angle_beta   90.00
_cell.angle_gamma   90.00
#
_symmetry.space_group_name_H-M   'P 1'
#
loop_
_entity.id
_entity.type
_entity.pdbx_description
1 polymer ?
#
loop_
_entity_poly.entity_id
_entity_poly.type
_entity_poly.pdbx_seq_one_letter_code
_entity_poly.pdbx_strand_id
1 'polypeptide(L)'
;MPGIELIDGPPNFTTPEQHAQLTSATPDSFNDIPPVARHIEQNVTCTLEPPLDGAASTNARGTLYVTERVLAFVPAQEGARGFSTDYPTLILHAISRGEEGPMLYCQLDESIGLRENEDDDPEAEFDTLRELKIVPSSPDALEPIFEAISICASLNADPYDGDDDDAFIDAPEGGGSAFPQFNGDDEELSEVGRAALAHLESIIDWDHPASGPRPAHLQQQQNGTKEEGEEEVDKSA
;
A
#
# COMPACT_ATOMS: atom_id res chain seq x y z
N MET A 1 2.71 -20.59 -9.13
CA MET A 1 4.10 -20.78 -8.63
C MET A 1 4.00 -21.40 -7.24
N PRO A 2 4.88 -22.32 -6.83
CA PRO A 2 4.79 -22.95 -5.50
C PRO A 2 4.80 -21.89 -4.39
N GLY A 3 4.01 -22.07 -3.33
CA GLY A 3 3.86 -21.06 -2.28
C GLY A 3 5.11 -20.80 -1.43
N ILE A 4 6.06 -21.74 -1.46
CA ILE A 4 7.37 -21.63 -0.82
C ILE A 4 8.46 -22.18 -1.74
N GLU A 5 9.59 -21.48 -1.83
CA GLU A 5 10.73 -21.83 -2.68
C GLU A 5 12.00 -22.00 -1.87
N LEU A 6 12.88 -22.93 -2.29
CA LEU A 6 14.20 -23.10 -1.69
C LEU A 6 15.19 -22.10 -2.28
N ILE A 7 15.96 -21.45 -1.41
CA ILE A 7 16.96 -20.46 -1.81
C ILE A 7 18.35 -20.85 -1.31
N ASP A 8 19.37 -20.56 -2.13
CA ASP A 8 20.79 -20.77 -1.80
C ASP A 8 21.46 -19.52 -1.21
N GLY A 9 20.77 -18.37 -1.19
CA GLY A 9 21.31 -17.09 -0.75
C GLY A 9 20.22 -16.03 -0.55
N PRO A 10 20.60 -14.80 -0.16
CA PRO A 10 19.63 -13.74 0.10
C PRO A 10 18.85 -13.37 -1.17
N PRO A 11 17.58 -12.93 -1.03
CA PRO A 11 16.80 -12.46 -2.17
C PRO A 11 17.43 -11.20 -2.78
N ASN A 12 17.05 -10.87 -4.01
CA ASN A 12 17.44 -9.59 -4.61
C ASN A 12 16.67 -8.46 -3.92
N PHE A 13 17.36 -7.51 -3.29
CA PHE A 13 16.74 -6.37 -2.62
C PHE A 13 17.59 -5.11 -2.73
N THR A 14 16.95 -3.95 -2.54
CA THR A 14 17.62 -2.66 -2.28
C THR A 14 17.25 -2.17 -0.89
N THR A 15 18.09 -1.33 -0.28
CA THR A 15 17.72 -0.64 0.96
C THR A 15 16.78 0.55 0.65
N PRO A 16 15.98 1.01 1.63
CA PRO A 16 15.11 2.18 1.44
C PRO A 16 15.87 3.44 0.98
N GLU A 17 17.10 3.65 1.50
CA GLU A 17 17.94 4.79 1.12
C GLU A 17 18.43 4.70 -0.34
N GLN A 18 18.76 3.49 -0.79
CA GLN A 18 19.18 3.26 -2.17
C GLN A 18 18.00 3.37 -3.13
N HIS A 19 16.81 2.91 -2.72
CA HIS A 19 15.58 3.08 -3.49
C HIS A 19 15.21 4.56 -3.67
N ALA A 20 15.35 5.37 -2.62
CA ALA A 20 15.13 6.82 -2.70
C ALA A 20 16.12 7.51 -3.66
N GLN A 21 17.37 7.05 -3.70
CA GLN A 21 18.36 7.55 -4.67
C GLN A 21 18.01 7.15 -6.10
N LEU A 22 17.64 5.88 -6.32
CA LEU A 22 17.26 5.35 -7.63
C LEU A 22 16.01 6.03 -8.20
N THR A 23 15.03 6.33 -7.36
CA THR A 23 13.79 7.04 -7.77
C THR A 23 13.97 8.56 -7.88
N SER A 24 15.00 9.14 -7.27
CA SER A 24 15.35 10.56 -7.43
C SER A 24 16.05 10.86 -8.77
N ALA A 25 16.77 9.88 -9.32
CA ALA A 25 17.20 9.90 -10.71
C ALA A 25 16.03 9.43 -11.57
N THR A 26 15.82 10.01 -12.76
CA THR A 26 14.87 9.46 -13.73
C THR A 26 15.48 8.14 -14.24
N PRO A 27 14.98 6.97 -13.82
CA PRO A 27 15.56 5.71 -14.28
C PRO A 27 15.18 5.51 -15.73
N ASP A 28 16.06 4.88 -16.53
CA ASP A 28 15.72 4.46 -17.89
C ASP A 28 14.55 3.44 -17.90
N SER A 29 14.31 2.74 -16.78
CA SER A 29 13.23 1.78 -16.59
C SER A 29 12.92 1.58 -15.10
N PHE A 30 11.67 1.77 -14.68
CA PHE A 30 11.22 1.49 -13.31
C PHE A 30 11.09 -0.01 -13.01
N ASN A 31 11.13 -0.87 -14.04
CA ASN A 31 11.04 -2.33 -13.87
C ASN A 31 12.35 -2.96 -13.34
N ASP A 32 13.46 -2.24 -13.43
CA ASP A 32 14.78 -2.71 -12.99
C ASP A 32 15.09 -2.37 -11.52
N ILE A 33 14.18 -1.68 -10.83
CA ILE A 33 14.35 -1.34 -9.43
C ILE A 33 14.02 -2.58 -8.59
N PRO A 34 14.99 -3.17 -7.87
CA PRO A 34 14.72 -4.32 -7.03
C PRO A 34 13.79 -3.94 -5.85
N PRO A 35 13.09 -4.91 -5.26
CA PRO A 35 12.17 -4.65 -4.15
C PRO A 35 12.92 -4.14 -2.92
N VAL A 36 12.27 -3.27 -2.14
CA VAL A 36 12.90 -2.69 -0.95
C VAL A 36 12.90 -3.70 0.19
N ALA A 37 14.06 -3.90 0.83
CA ALA A 37 14.14 -4.58 2.13
C ALA A 37 13.64 -3.64 3.23
N ARG A 38 12.51 -3.99 3.84
CA ARG A 38 11.88 -3.21 4.92
C ARG A 38 12.50 -3.54 6.28
N HIS A 39 12.84 -4.81 6.52
CA HIS A 39 13.52 -5.25 7.73
C HIS A 39 14.48 -6.40 7.44
N ILE A 40 15.64 -6.39 8.09
CA ILE A 40 16.62 -7.48 8.03
C ILE A 40 17.05 -7.78 9.46
N GLU A 41 16.76 -9.00 9.93
CA GLU A 41 17.09 -9.43 11.28
C GLU A 41 18.09 -10.58 11.25
N GLN A 42 19.17 -10.46 12.01
CA GLN A 42 20.16 -11.53 12.16
C GLN A 42 19.88 -12.37 13.40
N ASN A 43 20.43 -13.59 13.44
CA ASN A 43 20.29 -14.52 14.57
C ASN A 43 18.82 -14.87 14.87
N VAL A 44 18.05 -15.10 13.82
CA VAL A 44 16.66 -15.56 13.90
C VAL A 44 16.64 -17.08 13.71
N THR A 45 15.76 -17.76 14.43
CA THR A 45 15.46 -19.18 14.19
C THR A 45 14.10 -19.27 13.51
N CYS A 46 14.03 -19.97 12.37
CA CYS A 46 12.80 -20.18 11.64
C CYS A 46 12.49 -21.68 11.57
N THR A 47 11.29 -22.03 11.98
CA THR A 47 10.78 -23.40 12.03
C THR A 47 9.58 -23.52 11.11
N LEU A 48 9.64 -24.47 10.19
CA LEU A 48 8.51 -24.84 9.33
C LEU A 48 7.88 -26.15 9.82
N GLU A 49 6.55 -26.17 9.91
CA GLU A 49 5.76 -27.35 10.28
C GLU A 49 4.57 -27.52 9.31
N PRO A 50 4.54 -28.57 8.46
CA PRO A 50 5.56 -29.61 8.28
C PRO A 50 6.95 -29.05 7.89
N PRO A 51 8.05 -29.81 8.02
CA PRO A 51 9.36 -29.39 7.51
C PRO A 51 9.37 -29.28 5.97
N LEU A 52 10.15 -28.34 5.43
CA LEU A 52 10.37 -28.22 3.99
C LEU A 52 11.52 -29.12 3.55
N ASP A 53 11.27 -30.00 2.58
CA ASP A 53 12.30 -30.90 2.06
C ASP A 53 13.46 -30.12 1.45
N GLY A 54 14.69 -30.42 1.90
CA GLY A 54 15.90 -29.76 1.41
C GLY A 54 16.23 -28.42 2.06
N ALA A 55 15.35 -27.88 2.91
CA ALA A 55 15.65 -26.70 3.72
C ALA A 55 16.55 -27.06 4.91
N ALA A 56 17.11 -26.03 5.54
CA ALA A 56 17.86 -26.17 6.78
C ALA A 56 17.02 -26.85 7.88
N SER A 57 17.70 -27.51 8.81
CA SER A 57 17.05 -28.13 9.98
C SER A 57 16.18 -27.11 10.74
N THR A 58 15.10 -27.58 11.34
CA THR A 58 14.10 -26.79 12.08
C THR A 58 14.68 -25.84 13.15
N ASN A 59 15.88 -26.10 13.67
CA ASN A 59 16.54 -25.24 14.68
C ASN A 59 17.71 -24.42 14.12
N ALA A 60 17.78 -24.24 12.80
CA ALA A 60 18.84 -23.47 12.17
C ALA A 60 18.67 -21.98 12.51
N ARG A 61 19.77 -21.36 12.93
CA ARG A 61 19.86 -19.89 13.06
C ARG A 61 20.30 -19.29 11.74
N GLY A 62 19.75 -18.13 11.41
CA GLY A 62 20.01 -17.46 10.15
C GLY A 62 19.63 -15.99 10.18
N THR A 63 19.48 -15.43 8.98
CA THR A 63 19.04 -14.06 8.74
C THR A 63 17.68 -14.08 8.09
N LEU A 64 16.74 -13.33 8.66
CA LEU A 64 15.41 -13.09 8.11
C LEU A 64 15.44 -11.82 7.26
N TYR A 65 14.92 -11.91 6.05
CA TYR A 65 14.77 -10.81 5.10
C TYR A 65 13.28 -10.56 4.88
N VAL A 66 12.81 -9.39 5.27
CA VAL A 66 11.46 -8.91 5.02
C VAL A 66 11.57 -7.87 3.91
N THR A 67 11.22 -8.27 2.68
CA THR A 67 11.24 -7.40 1.50
C THR A 67 9.83 -7.04 1.10
N GLU A 68 9.65 -6.08 0.19
CA GLU A 68 8.31 -5.72 -0.29
C GLU A 68 7.60 -6.82 -1.06
N ARG A 69 8.30 -7.86 -1.54
CA ARG A 69 7.69 -8.94 -2.35
C ARG A 69 7.71 -10.29 -1.66
N VAL A 70 8.79 -10.57 -0.93
CA VAL A 70 9.02 -11.89 -0.32
C VAL A 70 9.46 -11.78 1.12
N LEU A 71 9.03 -12.75 1.91
CA LEU A 71 9.60 -13.09 3.21
C LEU A 71 10.59 -14.25 3.01
N ALA A 72 11.85 -14.06 3.36
CA ALA A 72 12.89 -15.05 3.12
C ALA A 72 13.76 -15.30 4.35
N PHE A 73 14.19 -16.54 4.53
CA PHE A 73 15.11 -16.94 5.59
C PHE A 73 16.34 -17.62 5.00
N VAL A 74 17.53 -17.11 5.33
CA VAL A 74 18.82 -17.70 4.92
C VAL A 74 19.54 -18.25 6.15
N PRO A 75 19.77 -19.57 6.25
CA PRO A 75 20.48 -20.17 7.37
C PRO A 75 21.95 -19.74 7.39
N ALA A 76 22.53 -19.61 8.58
CA ALA A 76 23.95 -19.28 8.75
C ALA A 76 24.89 -20.48 8.52
N GLN A 77 24.33 -21.70 8.46
CA GLN A 77 25.10 -22.92 8.26
C GLN A 77 25.53 -23.06 6.79
N GLU A 78 26.83 -23.26 6.56
CA GLU A 78 27.36 -23.50 5.21
C GLU A 78 26.73 -24.75 4.58
N GLY A 79 26.23 -24.60 3.34
CA GLY A 79 25.59 -25.67 2.58
C GLY A 79 24.13 -25.96 2.94
N ALA A 80 23.57 -25.27 3.93
CA ALA A 80 22.14 -25.34 4.22
C ALA A 80 21.36 -24.39 3.30
N ARG A 81 20.21 -24.84 2.78
CA ARG A 81 19.32 -24.00 1.98
C ARG A 81 18.29 -23.30 2.85
N GLY A 82 18.01 -22.06 2.49
CA GLY A 82 16.94 -21.27 3.05
C GLY A 82 15.61 -21.51 2.34
N PHE A 83 14.64 -20.67 2.66
CA PHE A 83 13.38 -20.61 1.94
C PHE A 83 12.93 -19.17 1.72
N SER A 84 12.09 -18.96 0.72
CA SER A 84 11.35 -17.71 0.47
C SER A 84 9.88 -18.00 0.20
N THR A 85 9.01 -17.09 0.60
CA THR A 85 7.56 -17.19 0.41
C THR A 85 7.00 -15.81 0.07
N ASP A 86 5.98 -15.78 -0.78
CA ASP A 86 5.34 -14.54 -1.23
C ASP A 86 4.22 -14.14 -0.26
N TYR A 87 3.99 -12.83 -0.08
CA TYR A 87 2.98 -12.35 0.86
C TYR A 87 1.55 -12.87 0.63
N PRO A 88 1.05 -13.07 -0.60
CA PRO A 88 -0.28 -13.65 -0.81
C PRO A 88 -0.42 -15.05 -0.21
N THR A 89 0.67 -15.80 -0.06
CA THR A 89 0.64 -17.13 0.57
C THR A 89 0.61 -17.07 2.09
N LEU A 90 0.88 -15.90 2.69
CA LEU A 90 0.83 -15.69 4.12
C LEU A 90 -0.61 -15.33 4.53
N ILE A 91 -1.35 -16.32 5.03
CA ILE A 91 -2.75 -16.19 5.46
C ILE A 91 -2.84 -15.28 6.69
N LEU A 92 -1.94 -15.49 7.64
CA LEU A 92 -1.89 -14.69 8.87
C LEU A 92 -0.49 -14.66 9.47
N HIS A 93 -0.26 -13.64 10.27
CA HIS A 93 0.88 -13.52 11.17
C HIS A 93 0.45 -12.90 12.50
N ALA A 94 0.97 -13.43 13.60
CA ALA A 94 0.63 -12.97 14.94
C ALA A 94 1.80 -13.14 15.92
N ILE A 95 1.90 -12.23 16.87
CA ILE A 95 2.81 -12.37 18.01
C ILE A 95 2.23 -13.39 19.00
N SER A 96 2.92 -14.51 19.17
CA SER A 96 2.61 -15.53 20.18
C SER A 96 3.53 -15.37 21.39
N ARG A 97 2.97 -15.47 22.60
CA ARG A 97 3.69 -15.35 23.88
C ARG A 97 3.42 -16.56 24.78
N GLY A 98 3.60 -17.75 24.22
CA GLY A 98 3.35 -19.04 24.89
C GLY A 98 4.46 -19.48 25.84
N GLU A 99 4.39 -20.74 26.29
CA GLU A 99 5.40 -21.35 27.17
C GLU A 99 6.79 -21.44 26.53
N GLU A 100 6.86 -21.48 25.20
CA GLU A 100 8.10 -21.52 24.42
C GLU A 100 8.77 -20.13 24.25
N GLY A 101 8.13 -19.07 24.78
CA GLY A 101 8.62 -17.70 24.71
C GLY A 101 7.95 -16.85 23.62
N PRO A 102 8.36 -15.57 23.50
CA PRO A 102 7.82 -14.68 22.50
C PRO A 102 8.33 -15.07 21.10
N MET A 103 7.40 -15.36 20.20
CA MET A 103 7.67 -15.71 18.81
C MET A 103 6.65 -15.06 17.88
N LEU A 104 6.98 -15.01 16.59
CA LEU A 104 6.03 -14.63 15.56
C LEU A 104 5.57 -15.91 14.88
N TYR A 105 4.27 -16.18 14.95
CA TYR A 105 3.62 -17.29 14.29
C TYR A 105 3.01 -16.82 12.99
N CYS A 106 3.23 -17.57 11.92
CA CYS A 106 2.68 -17.33 10.61
C CYS A 106 2.03 -18.62 10.10
N GLN A 107 0.91 -18.49 9.40
CA GLN A 107 0.27 -19.59 8.67
C GLN A 107 0.36 -19.32 7.18
N LEU A 108 0.89 -20.28 6.44
CA LEU A 108 1.09 -20.22 5.00
C LEU A 108 0.09 -21.16 4.29
N ASP A 109 -0.46 -20.71 3.18
CA ASP A 109 -1.25 -21.53 2.25
C ASP A 109 -0.44 -21.78 0.97
N GLU A 110 0.07 -23.00 0.82
CA GLU A 110 0.78 -23.40 -0.40
C GLU A 110 -0.16 -23.74 -1.56
N SER A 111 -1.48 -23.85 -1.33
CA SER A 111 -2.46 -24.14 -2.38
C SER A 111 -2.64 -22.98 -3.35
N ILE A 112 -2.44 -21.73 -2.91
CA ILE A 112 -2.64 -20.52 -3.74
C ILE A 112 -1.83 -20.59 -5.04
N GLY A 113 -0.69 -21.27 -5.01
CA GLY A 113 0.16 -21.52 -6.17
C GLY A 113 -0.29 -22.63 -7.14
N LEU A 114 -1.24 -23.46 -6.70
CA LEU A 114 -1.68 -24.73 -7.29
C LEU A 114 -3.16 -24.72 -7.72
N ARG A 115 -3.95 -23.73 -7.29
CA ARG A 115 -5.39 -23.51 -7.60
C ARG A 115 -5.73 -23.41 -9.10
N GLU A 116 -4.73 -23.42 -9.99
CA GLU A 116 -4.95 -23.58 -11.44
C GLU A 116 -5.36 -25.01 -11.84
N ASN A 117 -5.28 -26.01 -10.94
CA ASN A 117 -5.72 -27.38 -11.21
C ASN A 117 -7.06 -27.65 -10.52
N GLU A 118 -8.13 -27.76 -11.30
CA GLU A 118 -9.55 -27.89 -10.93
C GLU A 118 -9.94 -29.24 -10.26
N ASP A 119 -9.11 -29.79 -9.37
CA ASP A 119 -9.53 -30.93 -8.53
C ASP A 119 -10.02 -30.39 -7.17
N ASP A 120 -11.32 -30.08 -7.15
CA ASP A 120 -12.13 -29.52 -6.06
C ASP A 120 -12.33 -30.57 -4.93
N ASP A 121 -11.24 -31.08 -4.35
CA ASP A 121 -11.27 -31.94 -3.16
C ASP A 121 -11.04 -31.08 -1.90
N PRO A 122 -12.10 -30.75 -1.14
CA PRO A 122 -12.00 -29.85 0.02
C PRO A 122 -11.17 -30.44 1.18
N GLU A 123 -10.88 -31.75 1.17
CA GLU A 123 -9.97 -32.35 2.16
C GLU A 123 -8.48 -32.09 1.83
N ALA A 124 -8.14 -31.79 0.57
CA ALA A 124 -6.77 -31.50 0.15
C ALA A 124 -6.28 -30.08 0.52
N GLU A 125 -7.21 -29.15 0.75
CA GLU A 125 -6.89 -27.75 1.12
C GLU A 125 -6.19 -27.62 2.48
N PHE A 126 -6.43 -28.55 3.41
CA PHE A 126 -5.79 -28.53 4.74
C PHE A 126 -4.38 -29.12 4.72
N ASP A 127 -4.11 -30.05 3.80
CA ASP A 127 -2.79 -30.69 3.67
C ASP A 127 -1.72 -29.75 3.09
N THR A 128 -2.14 -28.62 2.50
CA THR A 128 -1.26 -27.58 1.94
C THR A 128 -0.95 -26.44 2.92
N LEU A 129 -1.51 -26.47 4.13
CA LEU A 129 -1.25 -25.45 5.14
C LEU A 129 0.06 -25.73 5.88
N ARG A 130 0.91 -24.71 6.00
CA ARG A 130 2.19 -24.80 6.70
C ARG A 130 2.32 -23.72 7.76
N GLU A 131 2.76 -24.09 8.95
CA GLU A 131 3.10 -23.15 10.01
C GLU A 131 4.56 -22.70 9.86
N LEU A 132 4.78 -21.40 10.02
CA LEU A 132 6.10 -20.79 10.13
C LEU A 132 6.21 -20.10 11.50
N LYS A 133 7.16 -20.57 12.31
CA LYS A 133 7.47 -19.99 13.63
C LYS A 133 8.81 -19.26 13.55
N ILE A 134 8.81 -17.97 13.85
CA ILE A 134 9.97 -17.09 13.77
C ILE A 134 10.34 -16.65 15.19
N VAL A 135 11.53 -17.03 15.64
CA VAL A 135 12.03 -16.74 16.99
C VAL A 135 13.31 -15.89 16.88
N PRO A 136 13.23 -14.57 17.10
CA PRO A 136 14.41 -13.73 17.13
C PRO A 136 15.23 -14.00 18.40
N SER A 137 16.55 -13.79 18.33
CA SER A 137 17.42 -13.90 19.53
C SER A 137 17.14 -12.82 20.58
N SER A 138 16.63 -11.66 20.15
CA SER A 138 16.21 -10.58 21.03
C SER A 138 14.69 -10.42 20.97
N PRO A 139 13.98 -10.40 22.11
CA PRO A 139 12.52 -10.20 22.12
C PRO A 139 12.13 -8.79 21.63
N ASP A 140 13.02 -7.81 21.74
CA ASP A 140 12.78 -6.44 21.29
C ASP A 140 12.69 -6.34 19.75
N ALA A 141 13.23 -7.33 19.03
CA ALA A 141 13.15 -7.39 17.56
C ALA A 141 11.81 -7.93 17.06
N LEU A 142 10.96 -8.47 17.94
CA LEU A 142 9.71 -9.10 17.53
C LEU A 142 8.70 -8.10 16.94
N GLU A 143 8.51 -6.97 17.61
CA GLU A 143 7.57 -5.92 17.19
C GLU A 143 7.99 -5.30 15.84
N PRO A 144 9.26 -4.89 15.64
CA PRO A 144 9.72 -4.41 14.32
C PRO A 144 9.53 -5.42 13.18
N ILE A 145 9.78 -6.70 13.42
CA ILE A 145 9.56 -7.75 12.40
C ILE A 145 8.07 -7.88 12.08
N PHE A 146 7.21 -7.88 13.11
CA PHE A 146 5.76 -7.94 12.94
C PHE A 146 5.23 -6.75 12.13
N GLU A 147 5.66 -5.53 12.46
CA GLU A 147 5.27 -4.32 11.73
C GLU A 147 5.73 -4.38 10.28
N ALA A 148 6.97 -4.79 10.02
CA ALA A 148 7.52 -4.89 8.68
C ALA A 148 6.76 -5.92 7.82
N ILE A 149 6.44 -7.09 8.39
CA ILE A 149 5.64 -8.11 7.70
C ILE A 149 4.22 -7.59 7.44
N SER A 150 3.60 -6.91 8.41
CA SER A 150 2.26 -6.32 8.27
C SER A 150 2.19 -5.29 7.14
N ILE A 151 3.19 -4.41 7.06
CA ILE A 151 3.30 -3.42 5.98
C ILE A 151 3.42 -4.15 4.63
N CYS A 152 4.32 -5.12 4.52
CA CYS A 152 4.53 -5.79 3.25
C CYS A 152 3.34 -6.67 2.83
N ALA A 153 2.64 -7.30 3.79
CA ALA A 153 1.39 -8.00 3.52
C ALA A 153 0.33 -7.05 2.94
N SER A 154 0.17 -5.85 3.50
CA SER A 154 -0.77 -4.85 2.98
C SER A 154 -0.43 -4.35 1.57
N LEU A 155 0.84 -4.44 1.14
CA LEU A 155 1.27 -4.05 -0.20
C LEU A 155 1.02 -5.12 -1.26
N ASN A 156 0.71 -6.35 -0.83
CA ASN A 156 0.52 -7.52 -1.69
C ASN A 156 -0.82 -8.19 -1.38
N ALA A 157 -1.90 -7.40 -1.30
CA ALA A 157 -3.24 -7.95 -1.23
C ALA A 157 -3.54 -8.78 -2.49
N ASP A 158 -4.28 -9.88 -2.31
CA ASP A 158 -4.65 -10.75 -3.42
C ASP A 158 -5.58 -9.99 -4.39
N PRO A 159 -5.27 -9.91 -5.69
CA PRO A 159 -6.13 -9.27 -6.68
C PRO A 159 -7.54 -9.89 -6.79
N TYR A 160 -7.75 -11.12 -6.31
CA TYR A 160 -9.05 -11.80 -6.34
C TYR A 160 -9.90 -11.60 -5.08
N ASP A 161 -9.36 -10.95 -4.03
CA ASP A 161 -10.06 -10.68 -2.76
C ASP A 161 -11.02 -9.47 -2.86
N GLY A 162 -11.11 -8.83 -4.03
CA GLY A 162 -11.89 -7.61 -4.26
C GLY A 162 -13.29 -7.80 -4.83
N ASP A 163 -13.71 -9.02 -5.16
CA ASP A 163 -15.01 -9.29 -5.82
C ASP A 163 -16.10 -9.87 -4.88
N ASP A 164 -15.78 -10.16 -3.60
CA ASP A 164 -16.74 -10.73 -2.63
C ASP A 164 -17.27 -9.73 -1.58
N ASP A 165 -16.96 -8.43 -1.73
CA ASP A 165 -17.42 -7.36 -0.84
C ASP A 165 -18.80 -6.77 -1.19
N ASP A 166 -19.52 -7.34 -2.16
CA ASP A 166 -20.93 -7.03 -2.42
C ASP A 166 -21.89 -7.68 -1.40
N ALA A 167 -21.39 -8.44 -0.42
CA ALA A 167 -22.19 -9.17 0.56
C ALA A 167 -22.66 -8.35 1.79
N PHE A 168 -22.33 -7.06 1.89
CA PHE A 168 -22.76 -6.20 3.01
C PHE A 168 -23.54 -4.92 2.63
N ILE A 169 -24.05 -4.81 1.39
CA ILE A 169 -25.04 -3.79 1.01
C ILE A 169 -26.40 -4.44 0.74
N ASP A 170 -26.90 -5.23 1.69
CA ASP A 170 -28.34 -5.44 1.82
C ASP A 170 -28.84 -4.53 2.95
N ALA A 171 -28.84 -3.23 2.64
CA ALA A 171 -29.59 -2.27 3.43
C ALA A 171 -31.06 -2.69 3.33
N PRO A 172 -31.77 -2.96 4.44
CA PRO A 172 -33.18 -3.31 4.37
C PRO A 172 -33.93 -2.19 3.65
N GLU A 173 -34.67 -2.56 2.62
CA GLU A 173 -35.69 -1.71 1.96
C GLU A 173 -36.45 -0.92 3.03
N GLY A 174 -36.21 0.39 3.13
CA GLY A 174 -37.05 1.28 3.93
C GLY A 174 -36.37 2.22 4.92
N GLY A 175 -35.10 2.60 4.74
CA GLY A 175 -34.44 3.60 5.58
C GLY A 175 -33.67 4.63 4.78
N GLY A 176 -34.35 5.71 4.36
CA GLY A 176 -33.75 6.77 3.55
C GLY A 176 -32.51 7.41 4.18
N SER A 177 -31.34 7.05 3.67
CA SER A 177 -30.14 7.87 3.78
C SER A 177 -30.07 8.71 2.50
N ALA A 178 -30.45 9.97 2.62
CA ALA A 178 -30.54 10.95 1.54
C ALA A 178 -29.15 11.37 1.05
N PHE A 179 -28.37 10.44 0.52
CA PHE A 179 -27.26 10.76 -0.37
C PHE A 179 -27.79 10.67 -1.80
N PRO A 180 -27.99 11.81 -2.50
CA PRO A 180 -28.42 11.78 -3.88
C PRO A 180 -27.35 11.08 -4.73
N GLN A 181 -27.74 9.98 -5.34
CA GLN A 181 -26.93 9.24 -6.29
C GLN A 181 -26.88 10.07 -7.59
N PHE A 182 -25.69 10.59 -7.90
CA PHE A 182 -25.46 11.46 -9.05
C PHE A 182 -25.65 10.66 -10.35
N ASN A 183 -26.82 10.80 -10.97
CA ASN A 183 -27.20 10.05 -12.19
C ASN A 183 -26.76 10.74 -13.49
N GLY A 184 -25.93 11.80 -13.42
CA GLY A 184 -25.40 12.47 -14.60
C GLY A 184 -26.40 13.34 -15.38
N ASP A 185 -27.63 13.50 -14.87
CA ASP A 185 -28.63 14.39 -15.46
C ASP A 185 -28.58 15.76 -14.77
N ASP A 186 -27.89 16.74 -15.39
CA ASP A 186 -27.91 18.20 -15.17
C ASP A 186 -28.19 18.74 -13.74
N GLU A 187 -27.81 17.99 -12.71
CA GLU A 187 -28.07 18.37 -11.32
C GLU A 187 -26.99 19.38 -10.92
N GLU A 188 -27.37 20.65 -11.00
CA GLU A 188 -26.49 21.76 -10.66
C GLU A 188 -25.87 21.54 -9.27
N LEU A 189 -24.54 21.63 -9.16
CA LEU A 189 -23.77 21.44 -7.93
C LEU A 189 -24.47 22.06 -6.71
N SER A 190 -24.37 21.39 -5.56
CA SER A 190 -24.78 21.95 -4.27
C SER A 190 -24.07 23.28 -4.02
N GLU A 191 -24.63 24.15 -3.17
CA GLU A 191 -24.02 25.46 -2.84
C GLU A 191 -22.56 25.33 -2.39
N VAL A 192 -22.27 24.31 -1.59
CA VAL A 192 -20.90 23.96 -1.16
C VAL A 192 -20.04 23.53 -2.35
N GLY A 193 -20.60 22.70 -3.24
CA GLY A 193 -19.93 22.28 -4.48
C GLY A 193 -19.59 23.45 -5.39
N ARG A 194 -20.49 24.43 -5.53
CA ARG A 194 -20.23 25.66 -6.31
C ARG A 194 -19.14 26.52 -5.69
N ALA A 195 -19.16 26.69 -4.36
CA ALA A 195 -18.14 27.46 -3.66
C ALA A 195 -16.75 26.80 -3.78
N ALA A 196 -16.69 25.46 -3.67
CA ALA A 196 -15.46 24.70 -3.88
C ALA A 196 -14.97 24.80 -5.33
N LEU A 197 -15.88 24.70 -6.31
CA LEU A 197 -15.54 24.85 -7.73
C LEU A 197 -14.99 26.24 -8.05
N ALA A 198 -15.63 27.31 -7.56
CA ALA A 198 -15.16 28.68 -7.77
C ALA A 198 -13.78 28.93 -7.14
N HIS A 199 -13.49 28.30 -6.01
CA HIS A 199 -12.17 28.35 -5.40
C HIS A 199 -11.11 27.62 -6.26
N LEU A 200 -11.44 26.44 -6.79
CA LEU A 200 -10.55 25.68 -7.68
C LEU A 200 -10.30 26.43 -9.00
N GLU A 201 -11.33 27.01 -9.61
CA GLU A 201 -11.20 27.83 -10.82
C GLU A 201 -10.34 29.08 -10.57
N SER A 202 -10.42 29.67 -9.38
CA SER A 202 -9.56 30.80 -9.00
C SER A 202 -8.08 30.41 -8.87
N ILE A 203 -7.77 29.14 -8.62
CA ILE A 203 -6.39 28.65 -8.48
C ILE A 203 -5.80 28.29 -9.84
N ILE A 204 -6.64 27.89 -10.79
CA ILE A 204 -6.23 27.49 -12.13
C ILE A 204 -6.05 28.76 -12.98
N ASP A 205 -4.83 29.27 -13.04
CA ASP A 205 -4.42 30.22 -14.09
C ASP A 205 -4.31 29.45 -15.41
N TRP A 206 -5.41 29.42 -16.15
CA TRP A 206 -5.41 28.85 -17.48
C TRP A 206 -4.78 29.86 -18.44
N ASP A 207 -3.47 29.76 -18.63
CA ASP A 207 -2.74 30.50 -19.66
C ASP A 207 -3.23 30.04 -21.05
N HIS A 208 -4.28 30.68 -21.55
CA HIS A 208 -4.73 30.53 -22.93
C HIS A 208 -3.82 31.36 -23.84
N PRO A 209 -3.03 30.75 -24.76
CA PRO A 209 -2.29 31.51 -25.74
C PRO A 209 -3.25 32.30 -26.64
N ALA A 210 -2.95 33.60 -26.72
CA ALA A 210 -3.73 34.67 -27.34
C ALA A 210 -4.41 34.34 -28.67
N SER A 211 -5.72 34.58 -28.74
CA SER A 211 -6.46 34.76 -30.00
C SER A 211 -6.81 36.24 -30.23
N GLY A 212 -5.94 36.93 -30.98
CA GLY A 212 -6.27 37.98 -31.95
C GLY A 212 -6.83 39.35 -31.48
N PRO A 213 -6.45 40.46 -32.15
CA PRO A 213 -6.83 41.80 -31.72
C PRO A 213 -8.29 42.12 -32.09
N ARG A 214 -9.05 42.69 -31.15
CA ARG A 214 -10.36 43.31 -31.44
C ARG A 214 -10.12 44.71 -32.03
N PRO A 215 -10.75 45.09 -33.15
CA PRO A 215 -10.54 46.39 -33.76
C PRO A 215 -11.27 47.49 -32.98
N ALA A 216 -10.63 48.65 -32.87
CA ALA A 216 -11.16 49.86 -32.25
C ALA A 216 -12.09 50.63 -33.19
N HIS A 217 -13.23 51.12 -32.68
CA HIS A 217 -13.82 52.38 -33.18
C HIS A 217 -14.56 53.16 -32.09
N LEU A 218 -14.45 54.48 -32.23
CA LEU A 218 -14.71 55.54 -31.27
C LEU A 218 -16.19 55.99 -31.16
N GLN A 219 -16.45 56.69 -30.04
CA GLN A 219 -17.28 57.90 -29.86
C GLN A 219 -18.81 57.80 -29.71
N GLN A 220 -19.30 58.15 -28.51
CA GLN A 220 -20.05 59.39 -28.18
C GLN A 220 -20.35 59.40 -26.67
N GLN A 221 -19.70 60.25 -25.84
CA GLN A 221 -20.11 61.61 -25.44
C GLN A 221 -21.58 61.80 -25.03
N GLN A 222 -21.79 62.01 -23.72
CA GLN A 222 -22.76 62.93 -23.07
C GLN A 222 -22.45 62.90 -21.56
N ASN A 223 -21.59 63.77 -21.02
CA ASN A 223 -21.82 65.16 -20.58
C ASN A 223 -22.78 65.28 -19.36
N GLY A 224 -22.28 65.86 -18.26
CA GLY A 224 -23.04 66.07 -17.03
C GLY A 224 -22.20 66.55 -15.84
N THR A 225 -21.66 67.76 -15.94
CA THR A 225 -20.92 68.55 -14.94
C THR A 225 -21.80 69.04 -13.77
N LYS A 226 -21.23 69.14 -12.55
CA LYS A 226 -21.37 70.21 -11.51
C LYS A 226 -20.70 69.72 -10.20
N GLU A 227 -19.63 70.36 -9.69
CA GLU A 227 -19.59 71.57 -8.82
C GLU A 227 -20.28 71.31 -7.46
N GLU A 228 -19.76 71.56 -6.25
CA GLU A 228 -18.67 72.36 -5.62
C GLU A 228 -18.42 71.75 -4.21
N GLY A 229 -17.21 71.82 -3.62
CA GLY A 229 -16.89 72.67 -2.43
C GLY A 229 -17.24 71.98 -1.08
N GLU A 230 -16.57 72.03 0.07
CA GLU A 230 -15.39 72.68 0.70
C GLU A 230 -15.07 71.78 1.95
N GLU A 231 -13.81 71.59 2.38
CA GLU A 231 -13.20 72.13 3.63
C GLU A 231 -14.12 72.09 4.89
N GLU A 232 -13.77 71.64 6.11
CA GLU A 232 -12.57 71.92 6.91
C GLU A 232 -12.67 71.15 8.28
N VAL A 233 -11.58 70.49 8.70
CA VAL A 233 -10.87 70.46 10.02
C VAL A 233 -11.61 70.32 11.39
N ASP A 234 -11.00 69.46 12.21
CA ASP A 234 -10.67 69.59 13.66
C ASP A 234 -11.56 69.07 14.80
N LYS A 235 -10.86 68.24 15.61
CA LYS A 235 -10.68 68.27 17.07
C LYS A 235 -11.80 67.88 18.06
N SER A 236 -11.34 67.00 18.96
CA SER A 236 -11.56 67.00 20.42
C SER A 236 -12.90 66.52 20.95
N ALA A 237 -12.92 65.33 21.56
CA ALA A 237 -12.99 65.14 23.02
C ALA A 237 -12.99 63.65 23.36
#